data_AF-A0A6S7G0B0-F1
#
_entry.id   AF-A0A6S7G0B0-F1
#
_cell.length_a   1.000
_cell.length_b   1.000
_cell.length_c   1.000
_cell.angle_alpha   90.00
_cell.angle_beta   90.00
_cell.angle_gamma   90.00
#
_symmetry.space_group_name_H-M   'P 1'
#
loop_
_entity.id
_entity.type
_entity.pdbx_description
1 polymer ?
#
loop_
_entity_poly.entity_id
_entity_poly.type
_entity_poly.pdbx_seq_one_letter_code
_entity_poly.pdbx_strand_id
1 'polypeptide(L)'
;MAHQSEMARAKLKCRSRGKEESIPELAESVETLTRAAYPDASSDLQDTIAKDNFIDALLDEDMRLKVRQARPQSLQAALENALELESFQLASRHRNRTPRGPSLNVHKVNENIPPEKLTKNPRHRPPRPPTSAKWWSCGEPGHLQRNCPKESKEQTNEPKNEDSKEMEAKKEDQQRKLRREASEKSRPGNGRWSS
;
A
#
# COMPACT_ATOMS: atom_id res chain seq x y z
N MET A 1 -25.81 -22.03 39.13
CA MET A 1 -25.50 -21.66 37.73
C MET A 1 -25.25 -20.17 37.56
N ALA A 2 -26.02 -19.27 38.19
CA ALA A 2 -25.84 -17.81 38.08
C ALA A 2 -24.39 -17.31 38.32
N HIS A 3 -23.74 -17.78 39.38
CA HIS A 3 -22.36 -17.37 39.70
C HIS A 3 -21.33 -17.73 38.60
N GLN A 4 -21.47 -18.89 37.95
CA GLN A 4 -20.57 -19.31 36.86
C GLN A 4 -20.75 -18.42 35.62
N SER A 5 -22.00 -18.09 35.27
CA SER A 5 -22.29 -17.17 34.16
C SER A 5 -21.77 -15.77 34.40
N GLU A 6 -21.83 -15.29 35.65
CA GLU A 6 -21.29 -13.98 36.04
C GLU A 6 -19.77 -13.93 35.94
N MET A 7 -19.07 -14.97 36.42
CA MET A 7 -17.62 -15.10 36.24
C MET A 7 -17.23 -15.17 34.77
N ALA A 8 -18.01 -15.85 33.93
CA ALA A 8 -17.77 -15.92 32.49
C ALA A 8 -17.92 -14.54 31.83
N ARG A 9 -18.93 -13.74 32.21
CA ARG A 9 -19.08 -12.35 31.75
C ARG A 9 -17.88 -11.48 32.14
N ALA A 10 -17.41 -11.60 33.38
CA ALA A 10 -16.23 -10.88 33.83
C ALA A 10 -14.97 -11.26 33.03
N LYS A 11 -14.77 -12.56 32.78
CA LYS A 11 -13.66 -13.07 31.94
C LYS A 11 -13.76 -12.58 30.50
N LEU A 12 -14.96 -12.59 29.91
CA LEU A 12 -15.20 -12.10 28.55
C LEU A 12 -14.84 -10.61 28.42
N LYS A 13 -15.29 -9.79 29.38
CA LYS A 13 -15.06 -8.34 29.37
C LYS A 13 -13.59 -7.95 29.55
N CYS A 14 -12.84 -8.73 30.31
CA CYS A 14 -11.40 -8.53 30.50
C CYS A 14 -10.55 -9.27 29.47
N ARG A 15 -11.17 -9.88 28.44
CA ARG A 15 -10.44 -10.68 27.48
C ARG A 15 -9.65 -9.80 26.51
N SER A 16 -8.34 -10.01 26.47
CA SER A 16 -7.45 -9.46 25.45
C SER A 16 -6.59 -10.58 24.88
N ARG A 17 -6.21 -10.47 23.61
CA ARG A 17 -5.29 -11.41 22.96
C ARG A 17 -3.94 -11.44 23.67
N GLY A 18 -3.45 -12.63 24.02
CA GLY A 18 -2.08 -12.80 24.50
C GLY A 18 -1.05 -12.52 23.38
N LYS A 19 0.19 -12.13 23.73
CA LYS A 19 1.24 -11.85 22.73
C LYS A 19 1.56 -13.05 21.82
N GLU A 20 1.40 -14.26 22.35
CA GLU A 20 1.68 -15.52 21.64
C GLU A 20 0.40 -16.24 21.20
N GLU A 21 -0.76 -15.68 21.49
CA GLU A 21 -2.04 -16.29 21.13
C GLU A 21 -2.37 -15.99 19.67
N SER A 22 -2.80 -17.03 18.96
CA SER A 22 -3.24 -16.91 17.57
C SER A 22 -4.64 -16.27 17.50
N ILE A 23 -4.92 -15.56 16.41
CA ILE A 23 -6.23 -14.96 16.15
C ILE A 23 -7.38 -16.00 16.21
N PRO A 24 -7.28 -17.21 15.64
CA PRO A 24 -8.36 -18.19 15.73
C PRO A 24 -8.59 -18.73 17.15
N GLU A 25 -7.53 -18.96 17.94
CA GLU A 25 -7.67 -19.38 19.35
C GLU A 25 -8.41 -18.32 20.18
N LEU A 26 -8.14 -17.05 19.93
CA LEU A 26 -8.86 -15.94 20.56
C LEU A 26 -10.36 -16.00 20.22
N ALA A 27 -10.72 -16.22 18.95
CA ALA A 27 -12.11 -16.29 18.52
C ALA A 27 -12.86 -17.45 19.19
N GLU A 28 -12.26 -18.64 19.21
CA GLU A 28 -12.84 -19.83 19.89
C GLU A 28 -13.01 -19.60 21.40
N SER A 29 -12.01 -18.97 22.03
CA SER A 29 -12.06 -18.60 23.45
C SER A 29 -13.21 -17.63 23.73
N VAL A 30 -13.39 -16.61 22.89
CA VAL A 30 -14.47 -15.62 23.00
C VAL A 30 -15.84 -16.26 22.78
N GLU A 31 -15.98 -17.15 21.79
CA GLU A 31 -17.22 -17.88 21.53
C GLU A 31 -17.63 -18.74 22.73
N THR A 32 -16.69 -19.53 23.26
CA THR A 32 -16.91 -20.40 24.42
C THR A 32 -17.29 -19.59 25.66
N LEU A 33 -16.57 -18.49 25.93
CA LEU A 33 -16.88 -17.59 27.04
C LEU A 33 -18.25 -16.94 26.87
N THR A 34 -18.63 -16.57 25.65
CA THR A 34 -19.92 -15.92 25.37
C THR A 34 -21.08 -16.90 25.61
N ARG A 35 -20.97 -18.14 25.14
CA ARG A 35 -21.94 -19.21 25.41
C ARG A 35 -22.08 -19.50 26.90
N ALA A 36 -20.98 -19.51 27.65
CA ALA A 36 -21.00 -19.69 29.10
C ALA A 36 -21.57 -18.48 29.85
N ALA A 37 -21.35 -17.27 29.34
CA ALA A 37 -21.80 -16.01 29.93
C ALA A 37 -23.30 -15.73 29.72
N TYR A 38 -23.85 -16.16 28.58
CA TYR A 38 -25.22 -15.88 28.17
C TYR A 38 -25.93 -17.13 27.64
N PRO A 39 -26.11 -18.18 28.47
CA PRO A 39 -26.75 -19.41 28.04
C PRO A 39 -28.22 -19.21 27.59
N ASP A 40 -28.90 -18.21 28.15
CA ASP A 40 -30.32 -17.91 27.85
C ASP A 40 -30.51 -16.97 26.64
N ALA A 41 -29.42 -16.41 26.10
CA ALA A 41 -29.49 -15.51 24.95
C ALA A 41 -29.66 -16.29 23.64
N SER A 42 -30.28 -15.65 22.64
CA SER A 42 -30.35 -16.22 21.30
C SER A 42 -28.96 -16.33 20.66
N SER A 43 -28.81 -17.28 19.72
CA SER A 43 -27.56 -17.46 18.98
C SER A 43 -27.10 -16.17 18.29
N ASP A 44 -28.02 -15.40 17.70
CA ASP A 44 -27.71 -14.16 17.01
C ASP A 44 -27.18 -13.07 17.96
N LEU A 45 -27.74 -13.01 19.18
CA LEU A 45 -27.29 -12.09 20.21
C LEU A 45 -25.91 -12.52 20.75
N GLN A 46 -25.72 -13.82 20.98
CA GLN A 46 -24.41 -14.36 21.35
C GLN A 46 -23.35 -14.04 20.29
N ASP A 47 -23.66 -14.21 19.01
CA ASP A 47 -22.73 -13.91 17.92
C ASP A 47 -22.40 -12.42 17.84
N THR A 48 -23.39 -11.55 18.08
CA THR A 48 -23.18 -10.09 18.17
C THR A 48 -22.25 -9.72 19.33
N ILE A 49 -22.51 -10.27 20.52
CA ILE A 49 -21.68 -10.03 21.72
C ILE A 49 -20.26 -10.58 21.51
N ALA A 50 -20.14 -11.78 20.94
CA ALA A 50 -18.86 -12.42 20.68
C ALA A 50 -18.05 -11.62 19.66
N LYS A 51 -18.67 -11.17 18.56
CA LYS A 51 -18.05 -10.30 17.56
C LYS A 51 -17.50 -9.02 18.18
N ASP A 52 -18.31 -8.31 18.96
CA ASP A 52 -17.88 -7.04 19.56
C ASP A 52 -16.71 -7.24 20.53
N ASN A 53 -16.78 -8.27 21.39
CA ASN A 53 -15.68 -8.60 22.30
C ASN A 53 -14.43 -9.09 21.57
N PHE A 54 -14.58 -9.85 20.48
CA PHE A 54 -13.44 -10.29 19.67
C PHE A 54 -12.71 -9.10 19.06
N ILE A 55 -13.44 -8.15 18.47
CA ILE A 55 -12.88 -6.93 17.90
C ILE A 55 -12.14 -6.12 18.98
N ASP A 56 -12.72 -5.99 20.17
CA ASP A 56 -12.10 -5.28 21.29
C ASP A 56 -10.88 -5.99 21.88
N ALA A 57 -10.84 -7.32 21.81
CA ALA A 57 -9.74 -8.13 22.30
C ALA A 57 -8.51 -8.14 21.38
N LEU A 58 -8.60 -7.61 20.14
CA LEU A 58 -7.46 -7.51 19.22
C LEU A 58 -6.37 -6.59 19.78
N LEU A 59 -5.10 -7.02 19.69
CA LEU A 59 -3.94 -6.31 20.23
C LEU A 59 -3.62 -5.01 19.48
N ASP A 60 -3.77 -5.03 18.15
CA ASP A 60 -3.35 -3.95 17.26
C ASP A 60 -4.53 -3.00 16.97
N GLU A 61 -4.34 -1.71 17.31
CA GLU A 61 -5.39 -0.70 17.17
C GLU A 61 -5.78 -0.48 15.70
N ASP A 62 -4.81 -0.48 14.80
CA ASP A 62 -5.05 -0.31 13.37
C ASP A 62 -5.83 -1.50 12.79
N MET A 63 -5.54 -2.72 13.25
CA MET A 63 -6.30 -3.91 12.88
C MET A 63 -7.73 -3.82 13.41
N ARG A 64 -7.92 -3.47 14.69
CA ARG A 64 -9.25 -3.26 15.27
C ARG A 64 -10.08 -2.24 14.50
N LEU A 65 -9.48 -1.10 14.16
CA LEU A 65 -10.14 -0.05 13.38
C LEU A 65 -10.55 -0.57 11.98
N LYS A 66 -9.66 -1.28 11.28
CA LYS A 66 -9.96 -1.83 9.94
C LYS A 66 -11.05 -2.90 9.98
N VAL A 67 -11.03 -3.78 10.97
CA VAL A 67 -12.10 -4.79 11.15
C VAL A 67 -13.44 -4.09 11.43
N ARG A 68 -13.47 -3.03 12.27
CA ARG A 68 -14.69 -2.23 12.49
C ARG A 68 -15.19 -1.57 11.20
N GLN A 69 -14.28 -1.05 10.37
CA GLN A 69 -14.62 -0.44 9.08
C GLN A 69 -15.21 -1.44 8.08
N ALA A 70 -14.78 -2.70 8.12
CA ALA A 70 -15.34 -3.77 7.28
C ALA A 70 -16.78 -4.16 7.65
N ARG A 71 -17.28 -3.71 8.81
CA ARG A 71 -18.64 -3.98 9.32
C ARG A 71 -19.03 -5.46 9.26
N PRO A 72 -18.24 -6.36 9.89
CA PRO A 72 -18.56 -7.78 9.93
C PRO A 72 -19.93 -8.00 10.55
N GLN A 73 -20.70 -8.92 9.97
CA GLN A 73 -22.03 -9.25 10.47
C GLN A 73 -21.97 -10.30 11.59
N SER A 74 -21.02 -11.24 11.51
CA SER A 74 -20.82 -12.32 12.48
C SER A 74 -19.42 -12.34 13.09
N LEU A 75 -19.21 -13.13 14.15
CA LEU A 75 -17.88 -13.41 14.72
C LEU A 75 -16.96 -14.00 13.65
N GLN A 76 -17.46 -14.96 12.86
CA GLN A 76 -16.70 -15.62 11.81
C GLN A 76 -16.24 -14.63 10.74
N ALA A 77 -17.11 -13.71 10.31
CA ALA A 77 -16.73 -12.68 9.36
C ALA A 77 -15.66 -11.75 9.95
N ALA A 78 -15.72 -11.43 11.24
CA ALA A 78 -14.67 -10.64 11.90
C ALA A 78 -13.32 -11.39 11.94
N LEU A 79 -13.34 -12.70 12.20
CA LEU A 79 -12.17 -13.56 12.18
C LEU A 79 -11.51 -13.59 10.79
N GLU A 80 -12.29 -13.80 9.73
CA GLU A 80 -11.80 -13.82 8.35
C GLU A 80 -11.13 -12.48 7.97
N ASN A 81 -11.77 -11.35 8.28
CA ASN A 81 -11.17 -10.03 8.06
C ASN A 81 -9.86 -9.84 8.84
N ALA A 82 -9.80 -10.31 10.09
CA ALA A 82 -8.58 -10.21 10.90
C ALA A 82 -7.44 -11.07 10.33
N LEU A 83 -7.74 -12.29 9.87
CA LEU A 83 -6.78 -13.18 9.22
C LEU A 83 -6.28 -12.62 7.89
N GLU A 84 -7.17 -12.02 7.09
CA GLU A 84 -6.80 -11.36 5.85
C GLU A 84 -5.82 -10.21 6.12
N LEU A 85 -6.10 -9.37 7.11
CA LEU A 85 -5.21 -8.28 7.53
C LEU A 85 -3.85 -8.80 8.03
N GLU A 86 -3.82 -9.89 8.81
CA GLU A 86 -2.59 -10.52 9.26
C GLU A 86 -1.74 -11.00 8.07
N SER A 87 -2.38 -11.62 7.07
CA SER A 87 -1.72 -12.06 5.84
C SER A 87 -1.08 -10.89 5.07
N PHE A 88 -1.77 -9.74 4.98
CA PHE A 88 -1.25 -8.54 4.34
C PHE A 88 -0.08 -7.94 5.12
N GLN A 89 -0.14 -7.94 6.46
CA GLN A 89 0.95 -7.46 7.30
C GLN A 89 2.19 -8.35 7.13
N LEU A 90 2.03 -9.67 7.13
CA LEU A 90 3.13 -10.62 6.89
C LEU A 90 3.77 -10.38 5.50
N ALA A 91 2.96 -10.28 4.44
CA ALA A 91 3.46 -10.01 3.09
C ALA A 91 4.15 -8.64 2.96
N SER A 92 3.63 -7.61 3.65
CA SER A 92 4.23 -6.27 3.70
C SER A 92 5.58 -6.27 4.41
N ARG A 93 5.71 -7.01 5.53
CA ARG A 93 6.97 -7.17 6.26
C ARG A 93 8.06 -7.82 5.38
N HIS A 94 7.70 -8.79 4.56
CA HIS A 94 8.64 -9.38 3.60
C HIS A 94 9.09 -8.40 2.51
N ARG A 95 8.20 -7.53 2.02
CA ARG A 95 8.56 -6.47 1.05
C ARG A 95 9.44 -5.38 1.64
N ASN A 96 9.21 -5.01 2.90
CA ASN A 96 10.03 -4.03 3.60
C ASN A 96 11.39 -4.59 4.05
N ARG A 97 11.54 -5.92 4.10
CA ARG A 97 12.82 -6.60 4.36
C ARG A 97 13.67 -6.80 3.12
N THR A 98 13.13 -6.66 1.90
CA THR A 98 13.96 -6.57 0.70
C THR A 98 14.44 -5.13 0.57
N PRO A 99 15.75 -4.84 0.67
CA PRO A 99 16.28 -3.52 0.34
C PRO A 99 15.91 -3.26 -1.12
N ARG A 100 15.01 -2.32 -1.35
CA ARG A 100 14.61 -1.93 -2.70
C ARG A 100 15.73 -1.05 -3.27
N GLY A 101 16.73 -1.69 -3.89
CA GLY A 101 17.74 -1.05 -4.75
C GLY A 101 18.95 -0.43 -4.02
N PRO A 102 20.07 -0.22 -4.76
CA PRO A 102 21.34 0.22 -4.19
C PRO A 102 21.27 1.70 -3.79
N SER A 103 21.21 1.97 -2.48
CA SER A 103 21.72 3.24 -1.97
C SER A 103 23.22 3.27 -2.23
N LEU A 104 23.66 4.21 -3.06
CA LEU A 104 25.06 4.55 -3.19
C LEU A 104 25.58 4.99 -1.80
N ASN A 105 26.36 4.09 -1.20
CA ASN A 105 27.39 4.24 -0.15
C ASN A 105 27.12 5.18 1.04
N VAL A 106 27.20 4.67 2.28
CA VAL A 106 28.27 5.03 3.24
C VAL A 106 28.43 3.89 4.26
N HIS A 107 29.69 3.48 4.43
CA HIS A 107 30.26 2.53 5.36
C HIS A 107 29.75 2.61 6.82
N LYS A 108 29.47 1.44 7.40
CA LYS A 108 30.02 1.03 8.71
C LYS A 108 29.83 -0.48 8.87
N VAL A 109 30.86 -1.23 8.49
CA VAL A 109 31.03 -2.61 8.93
C VAL A 109 31.89 -2.52 10.19
N ASN A 110 31.35 -2.95 11.32
CA ASN A 110 32.16 -3.49 12.39
C ASN A 110 31.33 -4.57 13.07
N GLU A 111 31.59 -5.82 12.73
CA GLU A 111 31.51 -6.92 13.68
C GLU A 111 32.21 -8.15 13.07
N ASN A 112 32.98 -8.79 13.95
CA ASN A 112 34.12 -9.64 13.70
C ASN A 112 33.66 -11.05 13.30
N ILE A 113 33.94 -11.53 12.08
CA ILE A 113 33.67 -12.93 11.67
C ILE A 113 34.87 -13.48 10.85
N PRO A 114 35.55 -14.56 11.31
CA PRO A 114 36.76 -15.12 10.68
C PRO A 114 36.53 -15.77 9.30
N PRO A 115 37.57 -15.90 8.43
CA PRO A 115 37.40 -16.43 7.09
C PRO A 115 37.92 -17.86 6.97
N GLU A 116 37.07 -18.88 6.86
CA GLU A 116 37.49 -20.13 6.21
C GLU A 116 36.35 -20.86 5.49
N LYS A 117 36.52 -20.94 4.16
CA LYS A 117 36.21 -22.05 3.25
C LYS A 117 34.74 -22.39 3.00
N LEU A 118 34.20 -21.89 1.88
CA LEU A 118 33.52 -22.80 0.95
C LEU A 118 33.67 -22.38 -0.51
N THR A 119 33.84 -23.42 -1.31
CA THR A 119 34.35 -23.50 -2.67
C THR A 119 33.30 -23.21 -3.74
N LYS A 120 33.71 -22.45 -4.76
CA LYS A 120 33.28 -22.44 -6.18
C LYS A 120 31.97 -23.18 -6.55
N ASN A 121 30.94 -22.46 -7.03
CA ASN A 121 30.52 -22.51 -8.45
C ASN A 121 29.43 -21.44 -8.78
N PRO A 122 29.40 -20.89 -10.01
CA PRO A 122 28.51 -19.79 -10.40
C PRO A 122 27.20 -20.33 -11.00
N ARG A 123 26.05 -19.93 -10.44
CA ARG A 123 24.77 -19.97 -11.17
C ARG A 123 24.42 -18.56 -11.62
N HIS A 124 25.11 -18.09 -12.66
CA HIS A 124 24.66 -16.93 -13.42
C HIS A 124 23.32 -17.27 -14.07
N ARG A 125 22.23 -16.71 -13.53
CA ARG A 125 20.99 -16.56 -14.28
C ARG A 125 21.27 -15.52 -15.38
N PRO A 126 21.06 -15.82 -16.67
CA PRO A 126 21.23 -14.79 -17.69
C PRO A 126 20.22 -13.66 -17.44
N PRO A 127 20.60 -12.39 -17.63
CA PRO A 127 19.65 -11.29 -17.51
C PRO A 127 18.60 -11.42 -18.61
N ARG A 128 17.33 -11.21 -18.26
CA ARG A 128 16.24 -11.07 -19.24
C ARG A 128 16.60 -9.95 -20.23
N PRO A 129 16.41 -10.14 -21.54
CA PRO A 129 16.63 -9.07 -22.49
C PRO A 129 15.59 -7.95 -22.26
N PRO A 130 15.99 -6.66 -22.37
CA PRO A 130 15.05 -5.56 -22.28
C PRO A 130 14.12 -5.58 -23.49
N THR A 131 12.81 -5.50 -23.21
CA THR A 131 11.74 -5.33 -24.19
C THR A 131 11.78 -3.90 -24.76
N SER A 132 12.76 -3.62 -25.62
CA SER A 132 12.77 -2.50 -26.57
C SER A 132 14.04 -2.61 -27.41
N ALA A 133 14.02 -3.54 -28.35
CA ALA A 133 15.13 -3.79 -29.25
C ALA A 133 15.31 -2.60 -30.21
N LYS A 134 16.26 -1.71 -29.92
CA LYS A 134 16.84 -0.81 -30.92
C LYS A 134 18.04 -1.55 -31.51
N TRP A 135 17.86 -2.08 -32.72
CA TRP A 135 18.82 -2.95 -33.39
C TRP A 135 20.07 -2.16 -33.80
N TRP A 136 21.23 -2.84 -33.79
CA TRP A 136 22.51 -2.29 -34.25
C TRP A 136 22.38 -1.78 -35.68
N SER A 137 22.63 -0.50 -35.94
CA SER A 137 22.47 0.12 -37.27
C SER A 137 23.43 -0.44 -38.34
N CYS A 138 24.43 -1.24 -37.96
CA CYS A 138 25.45 -1.78 -38.86
C CYS A 138 25.46 -3.32 -39.00
N GLY A 139 24.55 -4.05 -38.33
CA GLY A 139 24.37 -5.49 -38.51
C GLY A 139 25.46 -6.44 -37.96
N GLU A 140 26.50 -5.94 -37.28
CA GLU A 140 27.57 -6.77 -36.70
C GLU A 140 27.49 -6.84 -35.16
N PRO A 141 27.58 -8.03 -34.54
CA PRO A 141 27.57 -8.18 -33.08
C PRO A 141 28.92 -7.80 -32.48
N GLY A 142 28.93 -7.01 -31.41
CA GLY A 142 30.15 -6.75 -30.62
C GLY A 142 30.26 -5.40 -29.94
N HIS A 143 29.40 -4.43 -30.24
CA HIS A 143 29.47 -3.08 -29.67
C HIS A 143 28.08 -2.47 -29.49
N LEU A 144 27.95 -1.49 -28.58
CA LEU A 144 26.74 -0.70 -28.42
C LEU A 144 26.56 0.27 -29.60
N GLN A 145 25.35 0.60 -30.06
CA GLN A 145 25.12 1.48 -31.24
C GLN A 145 25.87 2.83 -31.15
N ARG A 146 26.03 3.36 -29.92
CA ARG A 146 26.81 4.56 -29.62
C ARG A 146 28.32 4.42 -29.81
N ASN A 147 28.84 3.21 -29.86
CA ASN A 147 30.24 2.85 -30.06
C ASN A 147 30.44 2.14 -31.40
N CYS A 148 29.62 2.46 -32.41
CA CYS A 148 29.79 1.89 -33.74
C CYS A 148 31.04 2.46 -34.42
N PRO A 149 32.05 1.65 -34.76
CA PRO A 149 33.30 2.14 -35.34
C PRO A 149 33.14 2.75 -36.75
N LYS A 150 31.95 2.66 -37.37
CA LYS A 150 31.65 3.25 -38.68
C LYS A 150 31.12 4.69 -38.62
N GLU A 151 30.78 5.25 -37.46
CA GLU A 151 30.43 6.68 -37.32
C GLU A 151 31.70 7.53 -37.17
N SER A 152 32.51 7.57 -38.21
CA SER A 152 33.50 8.62 -38.39
C SER A 152 33.34 9.24 -39.78
N LYS A 153 32.32 10.09 -39.91
CA LYS A 153 32.37 11.34 -40.69
C LYS A 153 31.03 12.05 -40.64
N GLU A 154 31.13 13.35 -40.34
CA GLU A 154 30.20 14.42 -40.68
C GLU A 154 28.88 14.46 -39.89
N GLN A 155 28.82 15.38 -38.93
CA GLN A 155 27.93 16.54 -39.09
C GLN A 155 28.32 17.70 -38.19
N THR A 156 28.49 18.83 -38.89
CA THR A 156 28.82 20.19 -38.47
C THR A 156 27.72 20.84 -37.62
N ASN A 157 28.16 21.84 -36.87
CA ASN A 157 27.39 22.68 -35.94
C ASN A 157 26.23 23.51 -36.56
N GLU A 158 25.31 23.89 -35.65
CA GLU A 158 24.36 25.05 -35.62
C GLU A 158 22.96 24.96 -36.28
N PRO A 159 21.95 25.74 -35.82
CA PRO A 159 21.70 26.36 -34.50
C PRO A 159 20.29 26.12 -33.92
N LYS A 160 20.07 26.64 -32.70
CA LYS A 160 18.85 26.56 -31.86
C LYS A 160 17.70 27.37 -32.46
N ASN A 161 16.51 26.77 -32.51
CA ASN A 161 15.28 27.43 -32.97
C ASN A 161 14.50 27.99 -31.76
N GLU A 162 14.50 29.32 -31.58
CA GLU A 162 13.88 30.05 -30.46
C GLU A 162 12.39 30.41 -30.69
N ASP A 163 11.76 29.96 -31.78
CA ASP A 163 10.40 30.39 -32.20
C ASP A 163 9.22 29.81 -31.39
N SER A 164 9.45 28.90 -30.43
CA SER A 164 8.34 28.22 -29.74
C SER A 164 7.72 29.01 -28.59
N LYS A 165 8.43 30.01 -28.02
CA LYS A 165 7.94 30.74 -26.83
C LYS A 165 6.96 31.86 -27.16
N GLU A 166 7.03 32.45 -28.35
CA GLU A 166 6.16 33.58 -28.72
C GLU A 166 4.71 33.14 -29.03
N MET A 167 4.55 31.93 -29.57
CA MET A 167 3.25 31.33 -29.90
C MET A 167 2.43 30.97 -28.63
N GLU A 168 3.12 30.68 -27.53
CA GLU A 168 2.51 30.31 -26.25
C GLU A 168 2.02 31.55 -25.48
N ALA A 169 2.77 32.66 -25.53
CA ALA A 169 2.37 33.95 -24.96
C ALA A 169 1.12 34.54 -25.66
N LYS A 170 1.00 34.37 -26.98
CA LYS A 170 -0.19 34.83 -27.74
C LYS A 170 -1.44 34.00 -27.41
N LYS A 171 -1.28 32.70 -27.12
CA LYS A 171 -2.40 31.83 -26.69
C LYS A 171 -2.92 32.20 -25.29
N GLU A 172 -2.03 32.56 -24.37
CA GLU A 172 -2.44 32.95 -23.01
C GLU A 172 -3.21 34.28 -22.97
N ASP A 173 -2.82 35.28 -23.77
CA ASP A 173 -3.55 36.56 -23.86
C ASP A 173 -4.97 36.37 -24.43
N GLN A 174 -5.10 35.51 -25.44
CA GLN A 174 -6.41 35.21 -26.05
C GLN A 174 -7.33 34.48 -25.06
N GLN A 175 -6.79 33.59 -24.23
CA GLN A 175 -7.55 32.90 -23.19
C GLN A 175 -7.97 33.85 -22.05
N ARG A 176 -7.14 34.85 -21.70
CA ARG A 176 -7.50 35.89 -20.72
C ARG A 176 -8.61 36.82 -21.22
N LYS A 177 -8.60 37.20 -22.51
CA LYS A 177 -9.69 38.01 -23.11
C LYS A 177 -11.04 37.30 -23.07
N LEU A 178 -11.08 36.03 -23.49
CA LEU A 178 -12.30 35.22 -23.45
C LEU A 178 -12.86 35.07 -22.03
N ARG A 179 -11.99 34.97 -21.02
CA ARG A 179 -12.40 34.84 -19.61
C ARG A 179 -12.97 36.15 -19.04
N ARG A 180 -12.52 37.31 -19.51
CA ARG A 180 -13.08 38.62 -19.15
C ARG A 180 -14.46 38.82 -19.78
N GLU A 181 -14.62 38.51 -21.07
CA GLU A 181 -15.93 38.60 -21.75
C GLU A 181 -16.99 37.68 -21.13
N ALA A 182 -16.60 36.48 -20.69
CA ALA A 182 -17.50 35.57 -19.98
C ALA A 182 -17.98 36.10 -18.61
N SER A 183 -17.11 36.84 -17.90
CA SER A 183 -17.46 37.48 -16.63
C SER A 183 -18.41 38.67 -16.82
N GLU A 184 -18.32 39.36 -17.95
CA GLU A 184 -19.12 40.56 -18.23
C GLU A 184 -20.54 40.21 -18.67
N LYS A 185 -20.70 39.08 -19.39
CA LYS A 185 -22.02 38.50 -19.73
C LYS A 185 -22.76 37.85 -18.56
N SER A 186 -22.09 37.60 -17.43
CA SER A 186 -22.69 36.92 -16.27
C SER A 186 -23.14 37.88 -15.16
N ARG A 187 -23.16 39.21 -15.37
CA ARG A 187 -23.71 40.17 -14.40
C ARG A 187 -25.24 40.24 -14.54
N PRO A 188 -26.04 39.74 -13.58
CA PRO A 188 -27.48 39.95 -13.58
C PRO A 188 -27.78 41.45 -13.35
N GLY A 189 -28.64 42.02 -14.19
CA GLY A 189 -29.11 43.39 -14.05
C GLY A 189 -29.84 43.59 -12.73
N ASN A 190 -29.44 44.61 -11.96
CA ASN A 190 -30.12 45.02 -10.74
C ASN A 190 -31.55 45.50 -11.05
N GLY A 191 -32.51 44.60 -10.91
CA GLY A 191 -33.94 44.86 -10.93
C GLY A 191 -34.41 45.49 -9.61
N ARG A 192 -34.37 46.82 -9.59
CA ARG A 192 -35.24 47.78 -8.88
C ARG A 192 -36.39 47.17 -8.07
N TRP A 193 -36.34 47.27 -6.73
CA TRP A 193 -37.51 47.04 -5.86
C TRP A 193 -38.31 48.35 -5.77
N SER A 194 -39.59 48.31 -6.13
CA SER A 194 -40.55 49.40 -5.91
C SER A 194 -41.59 48.92 -4.91
N SER A 195 -41.95 49.87 -4.04
CA SER A 195 -42.69 49.80 -2.78
C SER A 195 -44.07 49.16 -2.81
#